data_AF-A0A359KDZ1-F1
#
_entry.id   AF-A0A359KDZ1-F1
#
_cell.length_a   1.000
_cell.length_b   1.000
_cell.length_c   1.000
_cell.angle_alpha   90.00
_cell.angle_beta   90.00
_cell.angle_gamma   90.00
#
_symmetry.space_group_name_H-M   'P 1'
#
loop_
_entity.id
_entity.type
_entity.pdbx_description
1 polymer ?
#
loop_
_entity_poly.entity_id
_entity_poly.type
_entity_poly.pdbx_seq_one_letter_code
_entity_poly.pdbx_strand_id
1 'polypeptide(L)'
;MNRLTRTFNFATPFGGVLAALMFVAFISLLVVAASSLGFRFDPFDSLANRTVRAEAAATAAVSDAAARGIEAAGERDTAARVDVVVRQIEAADRVAFSLISDARIAIDAKDPLNPDRARRLRAVDQQLCDARPAICPDNSATPRDAGDGDRTVHTGRPPSR
;
A
#
# COMPACT_ATOMS: atom_id res chain seq x y z
N MET A 1 -74.85 12.66 -56.49
CA MET A 1 -73.83 12.94 -55.44
C MET A 1 -73.91 11.84 -54.40
N ASN A 2 -73.24 10.71 -54.65
CA ASN A 2 -73.29 9.57 -53.73
C ASN A 2 -72.07 9.61 -52.80
N ARG A 3 -72.34 9.80 -51.50
CA ARG A 3 -71.35 9.73 -50.42
C ARG A 3 -70.84 8.30 -50.29
N LEU A 4 -69.58 8.08 -50.65
CA LEU A 4 -68.82 6.86 -50.35
C LEU A 4 -68.28 6.94 -48.91
N THR A 5 -69.15 6.80 -47.91
CA THR A 5 -68.71 6.48 -46.55
C THR A 5 -68.58 4.97 -46.44
N ARG A 6 -67.43 4.44 -46.89
CA ARG A 6 -67.07 3.04 -46.69
C ARG A 6 -66.61 2.88 -45.25
N THR A 7 -67.50 2.38 -44.39
CA THR A 7 -67.20 2.04 -43.00
C THR A 7 -66.11 0.97 -42.96
N PHE A 8 -64.95 1.30 -42.39
CA PHE A 8 -63.90 0.33 -42.10
C PHE A 8 -64.43 -0.70 -41.09
N ASN A 9 -64.59 -1.95 -41.52
CA ASN A 9 -65.00 -3.05 -40.65
C ASN A 9 -63.78 -3.61 -39.90
N PHE A 10 -63.63 -3.21 -38.63
CA PHE A 10 -62.60 -3.72 -37.72
C PHE A 10 -62.79 -5.20 -37.32
N ALA A 11 -63.93 -5.81 -37.66
CA ALA A 11 -64.23 -7.21 -37.39
C ALA A 11 -63.61 -8.21 -38.39
N THR A 12 -62.78 -7.75 -39.33
CA THR A 12 -62.04 -8.62 -40.26
C THR A 12 -60.67 -8.97 -39.68
N PRO A 13 -60.09 -10.16 -39.99
CA PRO A 13 -58.78 -10.57 -39.45
C PRO A 13 -57.67 -9.55 -39.77
N PHE A 14 -57.75 -8.87 -40.92
CA PHE A 14 -56.84 -7.79 -41.29
C PHE A 14 -57.09 -6.49 -40.48
N GLY A 15 -58.34 -6.18 -40.15
CA GLY A 15 -58.69 -5.04 -39.28
C GLY A 15 -58.15 -5.19 -37.87
N GLY A 16 -58.17 -6.42 -37.32
CA GLY A 16 -57.59 -6.74 -36.01
C GLY A 16 -56.06 -6.58 -35.98
N VAL A 17 -55.36 -7.06 -37.01
CA VAL A 17 -53.90 -6.90 -37.11
C VAL A 17 -53.50 -5.43 -37.22
N LEU A 18 -54.23 -4.65 -38.02
CA LEU A 18 -53.95 -3.23 -38.20
C LEU A 18 -54.23 -2.42 -36.93
N ALA A 19 -55.29 -2.76 -36.18
CA ALA A 19 -55.57 -2.19 -34.87
C ALA A 19 -54.47 -2.55 -33.84
N ALA A 20 -53.99 -3.79 -33.83
CA ALA A 20 -52.90 -4.21 -32.94
C ALA A 20 -51.59 -3.45 -33.24
N LEU A 21 -51.23 -3.30 -34.52
CA LEU A 21 -50.05 -2.52 -34.92
C LEU A 21 -50.17 -1.05 -34.51
N MET A 22 -51.34 -0.44 -34.69
CA MET A 22 -51.57 0.94 -34.28
C MET A 22 -51.53 1.11 -32.78
N PHE A 23 -52.04 0.14 -32.03
CA PHE A 23 -51.95 0.12 -30.57
C PHE A 23 -50.50 0.04 -30.11
N VAL A 24 -49.69 -0.86 -30.69
CA VAL A 24 -48.26 -0.98 -30.38
C VAL A 24 -47.51 0.31 -30.73
N ALA A 25 -47.78 0.90 -31.90
CA ALA A 25 -47.17 2.16 -32.32
C ALA A 25 -47.56 3.34 -31.42
N PHE A 26 -48.80 3.37 -30.93
CA PHE A 26 -49.25 4.40 -29.99
C PHE A 26 -48.60 4.24 -28.62
N ILE A 27 -48.49 3.01 -28.10
CA ILE A 27 -47.79 2.75 -26.83
C ILE A 27 -46.30 3.08 -26.94
N SER A 28 -45.63 2.72 -28.04
CA SER A 28 -44.21 3.04 -28.20
C SER A 28 -43.98 4.55 -28.26
N LEU A 29 -44.87 5.30 -28.91
CA LEU A 29 -44.83 6.77 -28.92
C LEU A 29 -44.97 7.35 -27.50
N LEU A 30 -45.89 6.81 -26.69
CA LEU A 30 -46.07 7.23 -25.30
C LEU A 30 -44.83 6.91 -24.44
N VAL A 31 -44.19 5.75 -24.63
CA VAL A 31 -42.96 5.39 -23.92
C VAL A 31 -41.81 6.33 -24.30
N VAL A 32 -41.66 6.66 -25.58
CA VAL A 32 -40.64 7.61 -26.05
C VAL A 32 -40.90 9.01 -25.50
N ALA A 33 -42.15 9.47 -25.52
CA ALA A 33 -42.55 10.76 -24.96
C ALA A 33 -42.33 10.82 -23.43
N ALA A 34 -42.70 9.77 -22.69
CA ALA A 34 -42.42 9.69 -21.26
C ALA A 34 -40.91 9.70 -20.97
N SER A 35 -40.13 8.98 -21.78
CA SER A 35 -38.67 8.94 -21.67
C SER A 35 -38.03 10.30 -21.94
N SER A 36 -38.57 11.10 -22.88
CA SER A 36 -38.07 12.46 -23.17
C SER A 36 -38.46 13.49 -22.12
N LEU A 37 -39.55 13.25 -21.36
CA LEU A 37 -39.92 14.03 -20.18
C LEU A 37 -39.16 13.60 -18.91
N GLY A 38 -38.24 12.63 -19.01
CA GLY A 38 -37.41 12.17 -17.89
C GLY A 38 -38.02 11.02 -17.07
N PHE A 39 -39.21 10.53 -17.43
CA PHE A 39 -39.79 9.33 -16.85
C PHE A 39 -39.12 8.09 -17.46
N ARG A 40 -38.04 7.64 -16.82
CA ARG A 40 -37.33 6.44 -17.20
C ARG A 40 -37.88 5.25 -16.41
N PHE A 41 -38.61 4.39 -17.09
CA PHE A 41 -39.16 3.17 -16.47
C PHE A 41 -38.02 2.14 -16.32
N ASP A 42 -37.42 2.07 -15.12
CA ASP A 42 -36.47 1.01 -14.72
C ASP A 42 -37.11 0.16 -13.61
N PRO A 43 -37.89 -0.89 -13.95
CA PRO A 43 -38.63 -1.67 -12.97
C PRO A 43 -37.75 -2.48 -12.01
N PHE A 44 -36.45 -2.60 -12.30
CA PHE A 44 -35.48 -3.37 -11.49
C PHE A 44 -34.37 -2.52 -10.89
N ASP A 45 -34.47 -1.19 -11.00
CA ASP A 45 -33.51 -0.21 -10.47
C ASP A 45 -32.04 -0.53 -10.82
N SER A 46 -31.86 -1.11 -12.01
CA SER A 46 -30.59 -1.68 -12.48
C SER A 46 -29.50 -0.61 -12.64
N LEU A 47 -29.89 0.61 -13.01
CA LEU A 47 -28.98 1.74 -13.16
C LEU A 47 -28.55 2.29 -11.80
N ALA A 48 -29.47 2.48 -10.85
CA ALA A 48 -29.15 2.94 -9.50
C ALA A 48 -28.23 1.94 -8.78
N ASN A 49 -28.48 0.64 -8.96
CA ASN A 49 -27.61 -0.40 -8.40
C ASN A 49 -26.20 -0.38 -9.02
N ARG A 50 -26.09 -0.04 -10.31
CA ARG A 50 -24.77 0.14 -10.97
C ARG A 50 -24.04 1.38 -10.46
N THR A 51 -24.73 2.50 -10.26
CA THR A 51 -24.10 3.72 -9.72
C THR A 51 -23.62 3.52 -8.30
N VAL A 52 -24.45 2.90 -7.43
CA VAL A 52 -24.05 2.57 -6.04
C VAL A 52 -22.83 1.64 -6.02
N ARG A 53 -22.79 0.62 -6.89
CA ARG A 53 -21.61 -0.26 -7.00
C ARG A 53 -20.38 0.48 -7.51
N ALA A 54 -20.53 1.39 -8.46
CA ALA A 54 -19.44 2.20 -8.98
C ALA A 54 -18.88 3.16 -7.92
N GLU A 55 -19.75 3.81 -7.15
CA GLU A 55 -19.38 4.67 -6.02
C GLU A 55 -18.68 3.87 -4.92
N ALA A 56 -19.21 2.70 -4.56
CA ALA A 56 -18.57 1.79 -3.61
C ALA A 56 -17.18 1.35 -4.08
N ALA A 57 -17.03 1.00 -5.36
CA ALA A 57 -15.73 0.65 -5.93
C ALA A 57 -14.75 1.84 -5.92
N ALA A 58 -15.23 3.05 -6.23
CA ALA A 58 -14.41 4.26 -6.20
C ALA A 58 -13.94 4.60 -4.78
N THR A 59 -14.83 4.54 -3.79
CA THR A 59 -14.46 4.77 -2.38
C THR A 59 -13.47 3.73 -1.86
N ALA A 60 -13.64 2.45 -2.23
CA ALA A 60 -12.68 1.40 -1.94
C ALA A 60 -11.31 1.67 -2.61
N ALA A 61 -11.29 2.07 -3.87
CA ALA A 61 -10.05 2.39 -4.58
C ALA A 61 -9.32 3.59 -3.96
N VAL A 62 -10.04 4.64 -3.52
CA VAL A 62 -9.45 5.80 -2.86
C VAL A 62 -8.86 5.43 -1.50
N SER A 63 -9.56 4.62 -0.71
CA SER A 63 -9.05 4.15 0.59
C SER A 63 -7.83 3.24 0.45
N ASP A 64 -7.82 2.32 -0.52
CA ASP A 64 -6.65 1.48 -0.83
C ASP A 64 -5.46 2.32 -1.31
N ALA A 65 -5.70 3.31 -2.18
CA ALA A 65 -4.66 4.22 -2.63
C ALA A 65 -4.07 5.05 -1.48
N ALA A 66 -4.91 5.51 -0.55
CA ALA A 66 -4.46 6.22 0.64
C ALA A 66 -3.64 5.32 1.57
N ALA A 67 -4.08 4.06 1.78
CA ALA A 67 -3.35 3.08 2.57
C ALA A 67 -1.95 2.80 1.98
N ARG A 68 -1.88 2.50 0.68
CA ARG A 68 -0.59 2.32 -0.03
C ARG A 68 0.29 3.57 0.02
N GLY A 69 -0.32 4.76 0.00
CA GLY A 69 0.39 6.02 0.15
C GLY A 69 1.08 6.14 1.52
N ILE A 70 0.39 5.76 2.59
CA ILE A 70 0.93 5.75 3.96
C ILE A 70 2.00 4.68 4.11
N GLU A 71 1.78 3.46 3.59
CA GLU A 71 2.77 2.38 3.60
C GLU A 71 4.06 2.80 2.89
N ALA A 72 3.96 3.33 1.67
CA ALA A 72 5.12 3.80 0.92
C ALA A 72 5.83 4.99 1.58
N ALA A 73 5.09 5.87 2.29
CA ALA A 73 5.70 6.93 3.08
C ALA A 73 6.46 6.37 4.28
N GLY A 74 5.90 5.38 4.97
CA GLY A 74 6.53 4.67 6.07
C GLY A 74 7.80 3.94 5.65
N GLU A 75 7.77 3.22 4.53
CA GLU A 75 8.95 2.54 3.96
C GLU A 75 10.10 3.51 3.65
N ARG A 76 9.79 4.71 3.13
CA ARG A 76 10.81 5.73 2.87
C ARG A 76 11.39 6.32 4.15
N ASP A 77 10.55 6.57 5.17
CA ASP A 77 11.02 7.09 6.46
C ASP A 77 11.90 6.07 7.20
N THR A 78 11.51 4.79 7.20
CA THR A 78 12.34 3.73 7.82
C THR A 78 13.66 3.55 7.08
N ALA A 79 13.65 3.53 5.74
CA ALA A 79 14.88 3.45 4.95
C ALA A 79 15.81 4.65 5.22
N ALA A 80 15.27 5.87 5.31
CA ALA A 80 16.05 7.05 5.64
C ALA A 80 16.68 6.98 7.05
N ARG A 81 15.93 6.50 8.05
CA ARG A 81 16.45 6.31 9.42
C ARG A 81 17.58 5.27 9.46
N VAL A 82 17.42 4.16 8.74
CA VAL A 82 18.45 3.12 8.65
C VAL A 82 19.71 3.66 7.99
N ASP A 83 19.59 4.39 6.87
CA ASP A 83 20.75 5.00 6.18
C ASP A 83 21.53 5.95 7.11
N VAL A 84 20.82 6.79 7.89
CA VAL A 84 21.48 7.67 8.88
C VAL A 84 22.26 6.86 9.92
N VAL A 85 21.67 5.79 10.47
CA VAL A 85 22.34 4.96 11.48
C VAL A 85 23.54 4.23 10.88
N VAL A 86 23.41 3.66 9.68
CA VAL A 86 24.51 2.97 8.98
C VAL A 86 25.68 3.93 8.75
N ARG A 87 25.41 5.15 8.26
CA ARG A 87 26.46 6.16 8.07
C ARG A 87 27.15 6.56 9.38
N GLN A 88 26.41 6.62 10.48
CA GLN A 88 26.98 6.91 11.80
C GLN A 88 27.88 5.77 12.29
N ILE A 89 27.47 4.51 12.08
CA ILE A 89 28.28 3.33 12.40
C ILE A 89 29.57 3.35 11.57
N GLU A 90 29.47 3.53 10.25
CA GLU A 90 30.65 3.60 9.37
C GLU A 90 31.59 4.78 9.71
N ALA A 91 31.03 5.90 10.16
CA ALA A 91 31.84 7.02 10.64
C ALA A 91 32.57 6.68 11.94
N ALA A 92 31.88 6.05 12.89
CA ALA A 92 32.48 5.59 14.15
C ALA A 92 33.58 4.54 13.91
N ASP A 93 33.33 3.58 13.03
CA ASP A 93 34.29 2.53 12.67
C ASP A 93 35.55 3.10 12.01
N ARG A 94 35.41 4.10 11.14
CA ARG A 94 36.56 4.80 10.54
C ARG A 94 37.42 5.50 11.58
N VAL A 95 36.80 6.17 12.55
CA VAL A 95 37.51 6.83 13.66
C VAL A 95 38.19 5.79 14.56
N ALA A 96 37.50 4.70 14.89
CA ALA A 96 38.08 3.63 15.69
C ALA A 96 39.29 3.00 14.97
N PHE A 97 39.17 2.75 13.66
CA PHE A 97 40.25 2.21 12.85
C PHE A 97 41.47 3.15 12.83
N SER A 98 41.27 4.45 12.61
CA SER A 98 42.38 5.41 12.60
C SER A 98 43.06 5.49 13.97
N LEU A 99 42.28 5.55 15.06
CA LEU A 99 42.82 5.59 16.42
C LEU A 99 43.64 4.34 16.76
N ILE A 100 43.16 3.15 16.36
CA ILE A 100 43.92 1.90 16.57
C ILE A 100 45.22 1.92 15.75
N SER A 101 45.18 2.43 14.53
CA SER A 101 46.36 2.56 13.69
C SER A 101 47.39 3.49 14.32
N ASP A 102 46.97 4.68 14.74
CA ASP A 102 47.81 5.68 15.38
C ASP A 102 48.40 5.18 16.70
N ALA A 103 47.58 4.53 17.53
CA ALA A 103 48.01 3.97 18.80
C ALA A 103 49.08 2.88 18.65
N ARG A 104 49.08 2.13 17.54
CA ARG A 104 50.10 1.07 17.29
C ARG A 104 51.45 1.62 16.91
N ILE A 105 51.51 2.80 16.29
CA ILE A 105 52.75 3.45 15.85
C ILE A 105 53.24 4.52 16.82
N ALA A 106 52.46 4.83 17.85
CA ALA A 106 52.82 5.79 18.87
C ALA A 106 54.13 5.38 19.60
N ILE A 107 54.89 6.38 20.04
CA ILE A 107 56.20 6.18 20.70
C ILE A 107 56.04 5.34 21.98
N ASP A 108 54.94 5.55 22.69
CA ASP A 108 54.57 4.87 23.93
C ASP A 108 53.85 3.53 23.71
N ALA A 109 53.68 3.07 22.45
CA ALA A 109 52.96 1.83 22.15
C ALA A 109 53.59 0.58 22.80
N LYS A 110 54.87 0.64 23.14
CA LYS A 110 55.62 -0.44 23.81
C LYS A 110 55.80 -0.20 25.31
N ASP A 111 55.41 0.97 25.80
CA ASP A 111 55.55 1.29 27.21
C ASP A 111 54.43 0.59 28.01
N PRO A 112 54.76 -0.10 29.11
CA PRO A 112 53.75 -0.72 29.93
C PRO A 112 52.83 0.34 30.54
N LEU A 113 51.52 0.08 30.49
CA LEU A 113 50.53 1.00 31.04
C LEU A 113 50.73 1.16 32.55
N ASN A 114 50.68 2.40 33.04
CA ASN A 114 50.76 2.69 34.47
C ASN A 114 49.72 1.83 35.25
N PRO A 115 50.12 1.13 36.33
CA PRO A 115 49.25 0.19 37.04
C PRO A 115 48.00 0.84 37.66
N ASP A 116 48.08 2.10 38.10
CA ASP A 116 46.92 2.83 38.63
C ASP A 116 45.93 3.16 37.52
N ARG A 117 46.45 3.52 36.34
CA ARG A 117 45.63 3.74 35.15
C ARG A 117 44.95 2.45 34.70
N ALA A 118 45.67 1.33 34.68
CA ALA A 118 45.12 0.02 34.35
C ALA A 118 43.99 -0.40 35.32
N ARG A 119 44.14 -0.13 36.63
CA ARG A 119 43.09 -0.38 37.62
C ARG A 119 41.84 0.47 37.38
N ARG A 120 42.00 1.77 37.09
CA ARG A 120 40.87 2.65 36.77
C ARG A 120 40.12 2.22 35.51
N LEU A 121 40.85 1.87 34.44
CA LEU A 121 40.25 1.34 33.21
C LEU A 121 39.43 0.08 33.48
N ARG A 122 40.00 -0.89 34.19
CA ARG A 122 39.31 -2.14 34.52
C ARG A 122 38.05 -1.92 35.37
N ALA A 123 38.06 -0.95 36.29
CA ALA A 123 36.88 -0.60 37.08
C ALA A 123 35.77 0.02 36.22
N VAL A 124 36.13 0.84 35.23
CA VAL A 124 35.17 1.43 34.29
C VAL A 124 34.61 0.35 33.34
N ASP A 125 35.45 -0.54 32.82
CA ASP A 125 34.99 -1.67 32.00
C ASP A 125 33.99 -2.54 32.77
N GLN A 126 34.24 -2.78 34.05
CA GLN A 126 33.32 -3.52 34.90
C GLN A 126 31.98 -2.79 35.07
N GLN A 127 31.99 -1.48 35.31
CA GLN A 127 30.76 -0.68 35.37
C GLN A 127 29.98 -0.71 34.05
N LEU A 128 30.67 -0.70 32.91
CA LEU A 128 30.02 -0.85 31.60
C LEU A 128 29.36 -2.23 31.46
N CYS A 129 30.04 -3.30 31.88
CA CYS A 129 29.50 -4.65 31.83
C CYS A 129 28.30 -4.84 32.74
N ASP A 130 28.32 -4.24 33.94
CA ASP A 130 27.18 -4.28 34.86
C ASP A 130 25.96 -3.57 34.26
N ALA A 131 26.16 -2.46 33.54
CA ALA A 131 25.09 -1.72 32.87
C ALA A 131 24.57 -2.39 31.58
N ARG A 132 25.46 -3.07 30.84
CA ARG A 132 25.16 -3.72 29.56
C ARG A 132 25.78 -5.13 29.52
N PRO A 133 25.14 -6.12 30.16
CA PRO A 133 25.73 -7.46 30.25
C PRO A 133 25.97 -8.13 28.90
N ALA A 134 25.10 -7.88 27.91
CA ALA A 134 25.11 -8.54 26.60
C ALA A 134 26.31 -8.21 25.68
N ILE A 135 27.09 -7.16 25.98
CA ILE A 135 28.23 -6.73 25.15
C ILE A 135 29.59 -7.16 25.70
N CYS A 136 29.62 -7.79 26.88
CA CYS A 136 30.87 -8.14 27.55
C CYS A 136 31.32 -9.57 27.23
N PRO A 137 32.63 -9.87 27.27
CA PRO A 137 33.22 -11.11 26.76
C PRO A 137 32.64 -12.40 27.35
N ASP A 138 32.21 -12.39 28.62
CA ASP A 138 31.59 -13.56 29.26
C ASP A 138 30.16 -13.84 28.72
N ASN A 139 29.57 -12.86 28.03
CA ASN A 139 28.27 -12.91 27.37
C ASN A 139 28.38 -12.52 25.88
N SER A 140 29.58 -12.51 25.30
CA SER A 140 29.77 -12.03 23.93
C SER A 140 28.92 -12.89 23.01
N ALA A 141 27.99 -12.24 22.30
CA ALA A 141 27.24 -12.87 21.23
C ALA A 141 28.21 -13.67 20.36
N THR A 142 27.90 -14.96 20.14
CA THR A 142 28.76 -15.78 19.28
C THR A 142 28.92 -15.08 17.92
N PRO A 143 30.08 -15.18 17.24
CA PRO A 143 30.34 -14.49 15.97
C PRO A 143 29.33 -14.71 14.84
N ARG A 144 28.30 -15.54 15.04
CA ARG A 144 27.17 -15.75 14.13
C ARG A 144 26.18 -14.57 14.05
N ASP A 145 26.28 -13.59 14.95
CA ASP A 145 25.39 -12.41 14.96
C ASP A 145 25.95 -11.22 14.17
N ALA A 146 27.26 -11.19 13.89
CA ALA A 146 27.79 -10.48 12.73
C ALA A 146 27.54 -11.37 11.52
N GLY A 147 26.31 -11.37 11.01
CA GLY A 147 25.97 -12.15 9.83
C GLY A 147 26.97 -11.90 8.71
N ASP A 148 27.40 -12.98 8.04
CA ASP A 148 27.93 -12.89 6.69
C ASP A 148 26.97 -12.00 5.89
N GLY A 149 27.50 -11.01 5.19
CA GLY A 149 26.79 -9.84 4.65
C GLY A 149 25.77 -10.15 3.53
N ASP A 150 25.12 -11.32 3.59
CA ASP A 150 24.28 -11.87 2.54
C ASP A 150 23.01 -12.58 3.08
N ARG A 151 22.48 -12.14 4.23
CA ARG A 151 21.08 -12.48 4.57
C ARG A 151 20.14 -11.51 3.89
N THR A 152 19.80 -11.88 2.67
CA THR A 152 18.63 -11.46 1.91
C THR A 152 17.49 -10.96 2.82
N VAL A 153 17.17 -9.67 2.66
CA VAL A 153 15.89 -9.10 3.07
C VAL A 153 14.79 -10.06 2.63
N HIS A 154 13.95 -10.49 3.56
CA HIS A 154 12.82 -11.37 3.26
C HIS A 154 11.95 -10.68 2.20
N THR A 155 12.01 -11.14 0.95
CA THR A 155 11.15 -10.63 -0.11
C THR A 155 9.73 -11.04 0.26
N GLY A 156 8.88 -10.03 0.48
CA GLY A 156 7.47 -10.23 0.75
C GLY A 156 6.84 -11.16 -0.29
N ARG A 157 6.04 -12.11 0.20
CA ARG A 157 5.31 -13.09 -0.62
C ARG A 157 4.55 -12.37 -1.75
N PRO A 158 4.74 -12.72 -3.03
CA PRO A 158 3.99 -12.11 -4.12
C PRO A 158 2.51 -12.52 -4.04
N PRO A 159 1.58 -11.63 -4.47
CA PRO A 159 0.15 -11.92 -4.43
C PRO A 159 -0.21 -13.06 -5.39
N SER A 160 -0.94 -14.04 -4.86
CA SER A 160 -1.53 -15.14 -5.62
C SER A 160 -2.55 -14.61 -6.63
N ARG A 161 -2.41 -15.03 -7.89
CA ARG A 161 -3.43 -14.87 -8.94
C ARG A 161 -4.64 -15.75 -8.69
#